data_AF-A0A7S8CZN5-F1
#
_entry.id   AF-A0A7S8CZN5-F1
#
_cell.length_a   1.000
_cell.length_b   1.000
_cell.length_c   1.000
_cell.angle_alpha   90.00
_cell.angle_beta   90.00
_cell.angle_gamma   90.00
#
_symmetry.space_group_name_H-M   'P 1'
#
loop_
_entity.id
_entity.type
_entity.pdbx_description
1 polymer ?
#
loop_
_entity_poly.entity_id
_entity_poly.type
_entity_poly.pdbx_seq_one_letter_code
_entity_poly.pdbx_strand_id
1 'polypeptide(L)'
;MTTHQEIVRVITDSEWGIKVLGTSALQPDTGTILRQTIFETWWTFSQLDKDPIPSRAKPVTLIHGACPGRNTFSSETNCTQICTSSDSLFASWKTLWQCLSLATLTIGNATFSDSLKQPHAELGALSPSVQINDALWEFGILYDSDFDGRQVLNLTYQCAAASCREMSMGECSIGQLDAGFFQSEKLEWIEMSKSLQFLCRGLESDINIDIAGPGVLITYITQTAMAVFAWLFFLVLSASNFIQKSISIFSRVFRRKNSGSNVLARRNSVLEFLGRTNLAHATSTFLAEFHEAQCFFVAAIEIALVNANSRPAVFTGADNWQSLLWNRDSVRFLAGMGVWPIILGQISLRRAQLNSMYYLLLSTIAVVLAGIAADTASRPDPDSIYKMFENLNNLEECGGHPSLRTFCVDQRDGIYWVVFPAEIIYAFLGLLAILWWIKLWDLIVCSSWFIQKHKSFSNEQHEHWERLKRIAFGFSLILIHAAEVGVCVCMCIGLAVIRRPLLNLLLRGESGTWSVGQLVAVLIWAPVISKYAHLVILGVEKGFRLRLSRAFEIVKRPGTGAMNNDDL
;
A
#
# COMPACT_ATOMS: atom_id res chain seq x y z
N MET A 1 9.50 30.85 -24.66
CA MET A 1 8.05 30.68 -24.41
C MET A 1 7.80 31.10 -22.99
N THR A 2 7.31 32.31 -22.76
CA THR A 2 6.88 32.79 -21.45
C THR A 2 5.55 32.12 -21.13
N THR A 3 5.55 31.14 -20.22
CA THR A 3 4.32 30.59 -19.66
C THR A 3 3.69 31.66 -18.78
N HIS A 4 2.62 32.28 -19.25
CA HIS A 4 1.84 33.24 -18.46
C HIS A 4 1.13 32.52 -17.31
N GLN A 5 1.12 33.14 -16.13
CA GLN A 5 0.47 32.59 -14.94
C GLN A 5 -1.01 32.98 -14.93
N GLU A 6 -1.91 32.00 -14.96
CA GLU A 6 -3.36 32.21 -14.80
C GLU A 6 -3.73 32.37 -13.32
N ILE A 7 -4.75 33.18 -13.03
CA ILE A 7 -5.28 33.39 -11.66
C ILE A 7 -6.49 32.52 -11.41
N VAL A 8 -7.31 32.34 -12.43
CA VAL A 8 -8.49 31.50 -12.39
C VAL A 8 -8.37 30.48 -13.50
N ARG A 9 -8.68 29.23 -13.18
CA ARG A 9 -8.74 28.16 -14.16
C ARG A 9 -10.05 27.41 -14.02
N VAL A 10 -10.86 27.42 -15.06
CA VAL A 10 -12.05 26.60 -15.15
C VAL A 10 -11.66 25.25 -15.75
N ILE A 11 -12.11 24.18 -15.13
CA ILE A 11 -11.83 22.81 -15.56
C ILE A 11 -13.11 21.99 -15.58
N THR A 12 -13.10 20.91 -16.35
CA THR A 12 -14.14 19.90 -16.31
C THR A 12 -13.89 18.90 -15.17
N ASP A 13 -14.92 18.20 -14.73
CA ASP A 13 -14.81 17.17 -13.68
C ASP A 13 -13.75 16.09 -14.03
N SER A 14 -13.67 15.70 -15.31
CA SER A 14 -12.67 14.76 -15.81
C SER A 14 -11.23 15.29 -15.74
N GLU A 15 -11.03 16.59 -15.92
CA GLU A 15 -9.71 17.22 -15.82
C GLU A 15 -9.23 17.38 -14.38
N TRP A 16 -10.13 17.61 -13.42
CA TRP A 16 -9.74 17.71 -12.01
C TRP A 16 -9.20 16.37 -11.52
N GLY A 17 -9.91 15.27 -11.82
CA GLY A 17 -9.44 13.91 -11.54
C GLY A 17 -8.03 13.68 -12.09
N ILE A 18 -7.75 14.09 -13.33
CA ILE A 18 -6.44 13.93 -13.98
C ILE A 18 -5.35 14.82 -13.35
N LYS A 19 -5.65 16.06 -12.95
CA LYS A 19 -4.66 17.00 -12.38
C LYS A 19 -4.33 16.69 -10.93
N VAL A 20 -5.33 16.25 -10.16
CA VAL A 20 -5.20 15.63 -8.84
C VAL A 20 -4.33 14.37 -8.98
N LEU A 21 -4.62 13.48 -9.93
CA LEU A 21 -3.79 12.29 -10.20
C LEU A 21 -2.36 12.60 -10.71
N GLY A 22 -2.12 13.77 -11.31
CA GLY A 22 -0.88 14.06 -12.06
C GLY A 22 0.15 14.99 -11.42
N THR A 23 -0.18 15.75 -10.37
CA THR A 23 0.69 16.88 -9.91
C THR A 23 1.50 16.64 -8.63
N SER A 24 1.44 15.47 -8.03
CA SER A 24 2.28 15.13 -6.88
C SER A 24 2.75 13.68 -6.96
N ALA A 25 4.03 13.43 -6.66
CA ALA A 25 4.58 12.09 -6.49
C ALA A 25 3.84 11.25 -5.43
N LEU A 26 2.94 11.89 -4.66
CA LEU A 26 1.89 11.28 -3.86
C LEU A 26 0.52 11.72 -4.39
N GLN A 27 -0.34 10.77 -4.75
CA GLN A 27 -1.71 11.00 -5.15
C GLN A 27 -2.50 11.77 -4.06
N PRO A 28 -3.28 12.83 -4.39
CA PRO A 28 -3.99 13.62 -3.38
C PRO A 28 -5.08 12.78 -2.74
N ASP A 29 -5.04 12.72 -1.42
CA ASP A 29 -6.09 12.13 -0.60
C ASP A 29 -7.16 13.19 -0.25
N THR A 30 -8.30 12.74 0.27
CA THR A 30 -9.41 13.62 0.67
C THR A 30 -8.99 14.72 1.66
N GLY A 31 -7.99 14.45 2.50
CA GLY A 31 -7.41 15.46 3.40
C GLY A 31 -6.61 16.52 2.65
N THR A 32 -5.88 16.14 1.61
CA THR A 32 -5.23 17.08 0.70
C THR A 32 -6.26 17.92 -0.04
N ILE A 33 -7.35 17.31 -0.51
CA ILE A 33 -8.46 18.01 -1.15
C ILE A 33 -9.05 19.03 -0.18
N LEU A 34 -9.46 18.60 1.02
CA LEU A 34 -10.00 19.49 2.05
C LEU A 34 -9.04 20.62 2.39
N ARG A 35 -7.74 20.31 2.55
CA ARG A 35 -6.71 21.32 2.84
C ARG A 35 -6.59 22.33 1.70
N GLN A 36 -6.65 21.88 0.45
CA GLN A 36 -6.63 22.76 -0.70
C GLN A 36 -7.91 23.59 -0.79
N THR A 37 -9.08 22.99 -0.54
CA THR A 37 -10.39 23.64 -0.51
C THR A 37 -10.46 24.78 0.51
N ILE A 38 -10.06 24.49 1.75
CA ILE A 38 -10.18 25.42 2.87
C ILE A 38 -9.02 26.43 2.84
N PHE A 39 -7.76 26.01 2.64
CA PHE A 39 -6.60 26.88 2.88
C PHE A 39 -5.96 27.47 1.62
N GLU A 40 -5.83 26.71 0.53
CA GLU A 40 -5.02 27.18 -0.62
C GLU A 40 -5.67 28.40 -1.29
N THR A 41 -6.99 28.45 -1.41
CA THR A 41 -7.71 29.55 -2.06
C THR A 41 -7.49 30.89 -1.33
N TRP A 42 -7.59 30.91 0.00
CA TRP A 42 -7.35 32.12 0.81
C TRP A 42 -5.89 32.51 0.84
N TRP A 43 -5.00 31.52 0.88
CA TRP A 43 -3.57 31.76 0.81
C TRP A 43 -3.18 32.45 -0.50
N THR A 44 -3.70 32.01 -1.64
CA THR A 44 -3.44 32.64 -2.95
C THR A 44 -3.78 34.14 -2.91
N PHE A 45 -4.96 34.51 -2.42
CA PHE A 45 -5.36 35.92 -2.35
C PHE A 45 -4.56 36.72 -1.32
N SER A 46 -4.13 36.11 -0.21
CA SER A 46 -3.19 36.75 0.72
C SER A 46 -1.82 37.06 0.10
N GLN A 47 -1.42 36.35 -0.96
CA GLN A 47 -0.20 36.65 -1.71
C GLN A 47 -0.41 37.74 -2.77
N LEU A 48 -1.62 37.84 -3.32
CA LEU A 48 -1.97 38.89 -4.30
C LEU A 48 -2.08 40.29 -3.67
N ASP A 49 -2.26 40.36 -2.34
CA ASP A 49 -2.17 41.61 -1.57
C ASP A 49 -0.71 42.09 -1.38
N LYS A 50 0.28 41.24 -1.63
CA LYS A 50 1.70 41.58 -1.46
C LYS A 50 2.28 42.15 -2.74
N ASP A 51 3.03 43.23 -2.61
CA ASP A 51 3.86 43.79 -3.67
C ASP A 51 5.35 43.51 -3.35
N PRO A 52 6.08 42.73 -4.18
CA PRO A 52 5.66 42.09 -5.43
C PRO A 52 4.91 40.76 -5.25
N ILE A 53 4.03 40.44 -6.21
CA ILE A 53 3.29 39.17 -6.27
C ILE A 53 4.29 38.00 -6.42
N PRO A 54 4.23 36.95 -5.59
CA PRO A 54 5.12 35.80 -5.72
C PRO A 54 4.85 34.99 -7.00
N SER A 55 5.91 34.70 -7.77
CA SER A 55 5.89 33.89 -9.01
C SER A 55 5.46 32.41 -8.84
N ARG A 56 5.01 32.00 -7.65
CA ARG A 56 4.53 30.63 -7.34
C ARG A 56 3.05 30.56 -6.96
N ALA A 57 2.26 31.62 -7.17
CA ALA A 57 0.82 31.57 -6.93
C ALA A 57 0.16 30.49 -7.82
N LYS A 58 -0.65 29.63 -7.21
CA LYS A 58 -1.48 28.65 -7.93
C LYS A 58 -2.81 29.30 -8.30
N PRO A 59 -3.37 29.03 -9.50
CA PRO A 59 -4.69 29.53 -9.87
C PRO A 59 -5.77 28.94 -8.97
N VAL A 60 -6.78 29.75 -8.65
CA VAL A 60 -8.05 29.27 -8.11
C VAL A 60 -8.77 28.49 -9.19
N THR A 61 -9.20 27.28 -8.84
CA THR A 61 -9.77 26.34 -9.81
C THR A 61 -11.28 26.27 -9.62
N LEU A 62 -12.06 26.40 -10.70
CA LEU A 62 -13.51 26.21 -10.71
C LEU A 62 -13.87 24.94 -11.47
N ILE A 63 -14.88 24.21 -10.99
CA ILE A 63 -15.28 22.90 -11.53
C ILE A 63 -16.60 23.05 -12.29
N HIS A 64 -16.55 22.78 -13.59
CA HIS A 64 -17.75 22.77 -14.43
C HIS A 64 -18.66 21.59 -14.02
N GLY A 65 -19.91 21.89 -13.67
CA GLY A 65 -20.91 20.90 -13.25
C GLY A 65 -21.07 20.69 -11.75
N ALA A 66 -20.25 21.34 -10.90
CA ALA A 66 -20.42 21.31 -9.44
C ALA A 66 -21.61 22.16 -8.95
N CYS A 67 -21.99 23.18 -9.73
CA CYS A 67 -23.24 23.92 -9.63
C CYS A 67 -23.71 24.27 -11.05
N PRO A 68 -25.02 24.54 -11.28
CA PRO A 68 -25.54 24.77 -12.63
C PRO A 68 -24.96 26.06 -13.23
N GLY A 69 -24.43 25.94 -14.45
CA GLY A 69 -23.87 27.06 -15.21
C GLY A 69 -24.93 27.80 -16.03
N ARG A 70 -24.49 28.86 -16.74
CA ARG A 70 -25.37 29.76 -17.50
C ARG A 70 -26.28 29.08 -18.55
N ASN A 71 -25.89 27.90 -19.07
CA ASN A 71 -26.60 27.20 -20.13
C ASN A 71 -27.56 26.09 -19.65
N THR A 72 -27.63 25.82 -18.34
CA THR A 72 -28.59 24.87 -17.76
C THR A 72 -29.84 25.60 -17.29
N PHE A 73 -30.67 26.01 -18.25
CA PHE A 73 -32.01 26.60 -18.03
C PHE A 73 -33.07 25.54 -17.63
N SER A 74 -32.68 24.55 -16.81
CA SER A 74 -33.63 23.66 -16.14
C SER A 74 -33.77 24.12 -14.69
N SER A 75 -34.95 24.64 -14.38
CA SER A 75 -35.46 25.05 -13.07
C SER A 75 -34.91 24.22 -11.89
N GLU A 76 -34.19 24.87 -10.96
CA GLU A 76 -34.65 25.15 -9.57
C GLU A 76 -33.56 25.59 -8.58
N THR A 77 -32.25 25.63 -8.92
CA THR A 77 -31.23 26.10 -7.94
C THR A 77 -30.09 26.91 -8.57
N ASN A 78 -29.91 28.17 -8.19
CA ASN A 78 -28.72 28.99 -8.55
C ASN A 78 -27.50 28.57 -7.70
N CYS A 79 -26.25 28.68 -8.19
CA CYS A 79 -25.03 28.46 -7.41
C CYS A 79 -25.06 29.21 -6.07
N THR A 80 -25.62 30.43 -6.04
CA THR A 80 -25.83 31.18 -4.79
C THR A 80 -26.72 30.43 -3.80
N GLN A 81 -27.87 29.90 -4.23
CA GLN A 81 -28.78 29.16 -3.36
C GLN A 81 -28.13 27.88 -2.81
N ILE A 82 -27.34 27.18 -3.63
CA ILE A 82 -26.57 26.00 -3.20
C ILE A 82 -25.52 26.39 -2.15
N CYS A 83 -24.79 27.48 -2.37
CA CYS A 83 -23.68 27.85 -1.50
C CYS A 83 -24.11 28.55 -0.19
N THR A 84 -25.30 29.16 -0.15
CA THR A 84 -25.82 29.83 1.06
C THR A 84 -26.64 28.92 1.98
N SER A 85 -26.85 27.66 1.60
CA SER A 85 -27.49 26.63 2.42
C SER A 85 -26.44 25.67 2.96
N SER A 86 -26.37 25.45 4.28
CA SER A 86 -25.42 24.51 4.87
C SER A 86 -25.63 23.08 4.34
N ASP A 87 -26.88 22.64 4.21
CA ASP A 87 -27.23 21.31 3.68
C ASP A 87 -26.67 21.10 2.27
N SER A 88 -26.76 22.10 1.40
CA SER A 88 -26.30 21.96 0.01
C SER A 88 -24.79 22.20 -0.12
N LEU A 89 -24.22 23.12 0.67
CA LEU A 89 -22.80 23.48 0.68
C LEU A 89 -21.90 22.29 1.03
N PHE A 90 -22.26 21.52 2.05
CA PHE A 90 -21.45 20.41 2.57
C PHE A 90 -21.81 19.04 2.00
N ALA A 91 -22.81 18.97 1.11
CA ALA A 91 -23.28 17.72 0.50
C ALA A 91 -22.20 16.94 -0.27
N SER A 92 -21.18 17.64 -0.81
CA SER A 92 -20.04 16.99 -1.46
C SER A 92 -18.79 17.87 -1.39
N TRP A 93 -17.62 17.27 -1.55
CA TRP A 93 -16.38 18.04 -1.67
C TRP A 93 -16.36 18.95 -2.90
N LYS A 94 -17.02 18.56 -3.99
CA LYS A 94 -17.12 19.36 -5.23
C LYS A 94 -17.89 20.65 -4.96
N THR A 95 -19.01 20.53 -4.26
CA THR A 95 -19.85 21.68 -3.89
C THR A 95 -19.12 22.59 -2.91
N LEU A 96 -18.50 22.03 -1.88
CA LEU A 96 -17.69 22.78 -0.92
C LEU A 96 -16.53 23.53 -1.62
N TRP A 97 -15.80 22.84 -2.50
CA TRP A 97 -14.72 23.43 -3.30
C TRP A 97 -15.22 24.59 -4.17
N GLN A 98 -16.31 24.35 -4.92
CA GLN A 98 -16.87 25.32 -5.84
C GLN A 98 -17.36 26.56 -5.09
N CYS A 99 -18.12 26.38 -4.02
CA CYS A 99 -18.67 27.48 -3.22
C CYS A 99 -17.58 28.32 -2.55
N LEU A 100 -16.56 27.69 -1.98
CA LEU A 100 -15.42 28.41 -1.39
C LEU A 100 -14.57 29.12 -2.45
N SER A 101 -14.40 28.51 -3.63
CA SER A 101 -13.69 29.13 -4.74
C SER A 101 -14.44 30.37 -5.25
N LEU A 102 -15.76 30.27 -5.47
CA LEU A 102 -16.60 31.40 -5.86
C LEU A 102 -16.65 32.49 -4.79
N ALA A 103 -16.76 32.13 -3.50
CA ALA A 103 -16.69 33.09 -2.39
C ALA A 103 -15.36 33.83 -2.35
N THR A 104 -14.27 33.12 -2.62
CA THR A 104 -12.94 33.73 -2.64
C THR A 104 -12.77 34.67 -3.83
N LEU A 105 -13.23 34.29 -5.01
CA LEU A 105 -13.17 35.12 -6.22
C LEU A 105 -14.00 36.40 -6.10
N THR A 106 -15.26 36.29 -5.63
CA THR A 106 -16.18 37.42 -5.47
C THR A 106 -15.67 38.43 -4.44
N ILE A 107 -15.32 37.97 -3.24
CA ILE A 107 -14.79 38.85 -2.18
C ILE A 107 -13.41 39.40 -2.58
N GLY A 108 -12.56 38.57 -3.18
CA GLY A 108 -11.22 38.98 -3.63
C GLY A 108 -11.26 40.09 -4.67
N ASN A 109 -12.16 40.00 -5.66
CA ASN A 109 -12.36 41.01 -6.69
C ASN A 109 -12.81 42.37 -6.10
N ALA A 110 -13.72 42.33 -5.13
CA ALA A 110 -14.18 43.53 -4.42
C ALA A 110 -13.09 44.14 -3.52
N THR A 111 -12.29 43.30 -2.85
CA THR A 111 -11.33 43.74 -1.81
C THR A 111 -10.00 44.24 -2.39
N PHE A 112 -9.45 43.58 -3.40
CA PHE A 112 -8.12 43.87 -3.95
C PHE A 112 -8.17 44.67 -5.25
N SER A 113 -9.11 45.61 -5.33
CA SER A 113 -9.44 46.30 -6.56
C SER A 113 -8.22 46.97 -7.20
N ASP A 114 -7.30 47.53 -6.42
CA ASP A 114 -6.13 48.24 -6.97
C ASP A 114 -5.04 47.29 -7.51
N SER A 115 -4.73 46.22 -6.78
CA SER A 115 -3.72 45.22 -7.18
C SER A 115 -4.22 44.33 -8.33
N LEU A 116 -5.51 44.03 -8.39
CA LEU A 116 -6.09 43.15 -9.42
C LEU A 116 -6.44 43.88 -10.74
N LYS A 117 -6.60 45.21 -10.72
CA LYS A 117 -6.90 46.00 -11.92
C LYS A 117 -5.70 46.22 -12.83
N GLN A 118 -4.46 46.13 -12.30
CA GLN A 118 -3.26 46.35 -13.11
C GLN A 118 -2.80 45.06 -13.80
N PRO A 119 -2.49 45.10 -15.11
CA PRO A 119 -1.89 43.97 -15.80
C PRO A 119 -0.45 43.78 -15.31
N HIS A 120 -0.14 42.56 -14.87
CA HIS A 120 1.20 42.19 -14.41
C HIS A 120 1.90 41.40 -15.53
N ALA A 121 3.14 41.77 -15.86
CA ALA A 121 3.90 41.13 -16.94
C ALA A 121 4.04 39.60 -16.77
N GLU A 122 3.99 39.11 -15.52
CA GLU A 122 4.06 37.69 -15.17
C GLU A 122 2.72 36.93 -15.39
N LEU A 123 1.58 37.62 -15.35
CA LEU A 123 0.23 37.04 -15.41
C LEU A 123 -0.49 37.18 -16.77
N GLY A 124 0.22 37.69 -17.79
CA GLY A 124 -0.28 37.80 -19.15
C GLY A 124 -0.84 39.17 -19.52
N ALA A 125 -1.48 39.25 -20.69
CA ALA A 125 -1.97 40.50 -21.26
C ALA A 125 -3.28 41.01 -20.61
N LEU A 126 -4.05 40.11 -19.99
CA LEU A 126 -5.29 40.43 -19.28
C LEU A 126 -5.00 40.71 -17.80
N SER A 127 -5.65 41.73 -17.23
CA SER A 127 -5.55 41.98 -15.80
C SER A 127 -6.20 40.83 -15.00
N PRO A 128 -5.70 40.55 -13.79
CA PRO A 128 -6.32 39.64 -12.83
C PRO A 128 -7.85 39.76 -12.73
N SER A 129 -8.35 41.00 -12.63
CA SER A 129 -9.77 41.29 -12.48
C SER A 129 -10.60 40.84 -13.69
N VAL A 130 -10.06 40.92 -14.90
CA VAL A 130 -10.78 40.48 -16.11
C VAL A 130 -10.91 38.95 -16.11
N GLN A 131 -9.84 38.23 -15.78
CA GLN A 131 -9.88 36.76 -15.68
C GLN A 131 -10.90 36.29 -14.63
N ILE A 132 -11.00 36.99 -13.50
CA ILE A 132 -11.98 36.69 -12.44
C ILE A 132 -13.41 36.96 -12.93
N ASN A 133 -13.67 38.13 -13.52
CA ASN A 133 -15.00 38.50 -14.00
C ASN A 133 -15.50 37.56 -15.11
N ASP A 134 -14.63 37.19 -16.06
CA ASP A 134 -14.98 36.26 -17.13
C ASP A 134 -15.37 34.88 -16.57
N ALA A 135 -14.64 34.39 -15.55
CA ALA A 135 -14.95 33.14 -14.90
C ALA A 135 -16.26 33.21 -14.09
N LEU A 136 -16.50 34.28 -13.32
CA LEU A 136 -17.75 34.47 -12.56
C LEU A 136 -18.97 34.55 -13.49
N TRP A 137 -18.81 35.18 -14.66
CA TRP A 137 -19.85 35.28 -15.69
C TRP A 137 -20.30 33.90 -16.22
N GLU A 138 -19.38 32.93 -16.35
CA GLU A 138 -19.68 31.57 -16.78
C GLU A 138 -20.65 30.84 -15.82
N PHE A 139 -20.56 31.17 -14.53
CA PHE A 139 -21.42 30.65 -13.47
C PHE A 139 -22.61 31.58 -13.14
N GLY A 140 -22.87 32.59 -13.98
CA GLY A 140 -24.05 33.46 -13.84
C GLY A 140 -23.98 34.50 -12.73
N ILE A 141 -22.78 34.83 -12.25
CA ILE A 141 -22.52 35.88 -11.25
C ILE A 141 -22.06 37.13 -11.98
N LEU A 142 -22.92 38.15 -12.05
CA LEU A 142 -22.71 39.36 -12.86
C LEU A 142 -22.30 40.55 -12.00
N TYR A 143 -22.85 40.62 -10.79
CA TYR A 143 -22.62 41.67 -9.81
C TYR A 143 -22.20 41.07 -8.46
N ASP A 144 -21.51 41.85 -7.65
CA ASP A 144 -21.11 41.44 -6.28
C ASP A 144 -22.32 41.04 -5.41
N SER A 145 -23.51 41.57 -5.72
CA SER A 145 -24.77 41.23 -5.04
C SER A 145 -25.35 39.86 -5.44
N ASP A 146 -24.90 39.27 -6.54
CA ASP A 146 -25.50 38.03 -7.07
C ASP A 146 -25.04 36.80 -6.29
N PHE A 147 -23.93 36.89 -5.55
CA PHE A 147 -23.36 35.81 -4.77
C PHE A 147 -22.87 36.28 -3.39
N ASP A 148 -23.51 35.79 -2.33
CA ASP A 148 -23.13 36.12 -0.96
C ASP A 148 -21.95 35.27 -0.47
N GLY A 149 -20.74 35.61 -0.91
CA GLY A 149 -19.53 34.92 -0.48
C GLY A 149 -19.28 35.00 1.02
N ARG A 150 -19.75 36.05 1.70
CA ARG A 150 -19.55 36.25 3.14
C ARG A 150 -20.33 35.22 3.94
N GLN A 151 -21.57 34.95 3.53
CA GLN A 151 -22.38 33.90 4.12
C GLN A 151 -21.74 32.52 3.94
N VAL A 152 -21.17 32.21 2.76
CA VAL A 152 -20.44 30.94 2.53
C VAL A 152 -19.28 30.77 3.51
N LEU A 153 -18.47 31.81 3.68
CA LEU A 153 -17.33 31.78 4.61
C LEU A 153 -17.79 31.64 6.07
N ASN A 154 -18.87 32.32 6.45
CA ASN A 154 -19.46 32.22 7.78
C ASN A 154 -19.95 30.79 8.07
N LEU A 155 -20.73 30.19 7.16
CA LEU A 155 -21.19 28.81 7.27
C LEU A 155 -20.02 27.82 7.38
N THR A 156 -18.98 28.01 6.56
CA THR A 156 -17.76 27.19 6.59
C THR A 156 -17.05 27.29 7.94
N TYR A 157 -16.88 28.49 8.48
CA TYR A 157 -16.27 28.68 9.79
C TYR A 157 -17.13 28.11 10.93
N GLN A 158 -18.45 28.27 10.87
CA GLN A 158 -19.36 27.68 11.86
C GLN A 158 -19.26 26.15 11.88
N CYS A 159 -19.31 25.51 10.71
CA CYS A 159 -19.13 24.07 10.59
C CYS A 159 -17.73 23.65 11.10
N ALA A 160 -16.65 24.35 10.73
CA ALA A 160 -15.31 24.05 11.23
C ALA A 160 -15.16 24.22 12.75
N ALA A 161 -15.79 25.24 13.33
CA ALA A 161 -15.82 25.47 14.77
C ALA A 161 -16.60 24.38 15.50
N ALA A 162 -17.75 23.96 14.98
CA ALA A 162 -18.52 22.84 15.49
C ALA A 162 -17.72 21.53 15.40
N SER A 163 -17.07 21.27 14.26
CA SER A 163 -16.15 20.15 14.07
C SER A 163 -15.04 20.09 15.11
N CYS A 164 -14.54 21.24 15.57
CA CYS A 164 -13.48 21.32 16.57
C CYS A 164 -13.99 21.17 18.01
N ARG A 165 -15.26 21.51 18.28
CA ARG A 165 -15.92 21.28 19.58
C ARG A 165 -16.22 19.80 19.81
N GLU A 166 -16.45 19.06 18.73
CA GLU A 166 -16.60 17.60 18.76
C GLU A 166 -15.24 16.94 19.03
N MET A 167 -15.06 16.46 20.27
CA MET A 167 -13.78 15.91 20.75
C MET A 167 -13.62 14.41 20.47
N SER A 168 -14.60 13.74 19.84
CA SER A 168 -14.52 12.29 19.55
C SER A 168 -13.35 11.90 18.66
N MET A 169 -12.83 12.82 17.82
CA MET A 169 -11.68 12.59 16.94
C MET A 169 -10.35 13.14 17.49
N GLY A 170 -10.27 13.44 18.78
CA GLY A 170 -9.08 13.97 19.45
C GLY A 170 -9.09 15.49 19.63
N GLU A 171 -8.06 15.98 20.34
CA GLU A 171 -7.93 17.41 20.70
C GLU A 171 -7.92 18.31 19.48
N CYS A 172 -8.58 19.47 19.59
CA CYS A 172 -8.62 20.47 18.54
C CYS A 172 -8.57 21.89 19.08
N SER A 173 -7.83 22.75 18.39
CA SER A 173 -7.77 24.17 18.68
C SER A 173 -7.72 24.95 17.37
N ILE A 174 -8.80 25.66 17.04
CA ILE A 174 -8.84 26.65 15.96
C ILE A 174 -8.86 28.06 16.54
N GLY A 175 -8.42 29.05 15.76
CA GLY A 175 -8.51 30.46 16.14
C GLY A 175 -9.97 30.93 16.20
N GLN A 176 -10.29 31.77 17.18
CA GLN A 176 -11.61 32.38 17.29
C GLN A 176 -11.66 33.67 16.46
N LEU A 177 -12.63 33.75 15.56
CA LEU A 177 -12.98 34.98 14.84
C LEU A 177 -14.02 35.78 15.62
N ASP A 178 -13.89 37.10 15.61
CA ASP A 178 -14.82 38.02 16.27
C ASP A 178 -16.24 37.95 15.65
N ALA A 179 -17.27 38.24 16.46
CA ALA A 179 -18.68 38.18 16.06
C ALA A 179 -19.03 39.09 14.85
N GLY A 180 -18.18 40.07 14.55
CA GLY A 180 -18.31 41.01 13.42
C GLY A 180 -17.42 40.71 12.20
N PHE A 181 -16.59 39.66 12.25
CA PHE A 181 -15.57 39.41 11.22
C PHE A 181 -16.14 39.33 9.80
N PHE A 182 -17.25 38.61 9.64
CA PHE A 182 -17.92 38.44 8.34
C PHE A 182 -18.69 39.68 7.88
N GLN A 183 -19.01 40.60 8.81
CA GLN A 183 -19.77 41.82 8.55
C GLN A 183 -18.86 43.03 8.24
N SER A 184 -17.55 42.91 8.47
CA SER A 184 -16.55 43.96 8.16
C SER A 184 -16.46 44.24 6.67
N GLU A 185 -16.37 45.52 6.27
CA GLU A 185 -16.18 45.89 4.86
C GLU A 185 -14.92 45.26 4.24
N LYS A 186 -13.84 45.14 5.02
CA LYS A 186 -12.59 44.48 4.60
C LYS A 186 -12.40 43.18 5.37
N LEU A 187 -12.38 42.06 4.65
CA LEU A 187 -12.11 40.72 5.20
C LEU A 187 -10.61 40.45 5.26
N GLU A 188 -10.08 40.13 6.44
CA GLU A 188 -8.67 39.78 6.61
C GLU A 188 -8.43 38.29 6.30
N TRP A 189 -8.09 37.99 5.03
CA TRP A 189 -7.85 36.62 4.55
C TRP A 189 -6.79 35.85 5.35
N ILE A 190 -5.77 36.56 5.85
CA ILE A 190 -4.70 35.98 6.66
C ILE A 190 -5.25 35.52 8.02
N GLU A 191 -6.15 36.28 8.62
CA GLU A 191 -6.77 35.93 9.90
C GLU A 191 -7.67 34.70 9.75
N MET A 192 -8.51 34.66 8.72
CA MET A 192 -9.31 33.48 8.38
C MET A 192 -8.43 32.23 8.16
N SER A 193 -7.38 32.36 7.34
CA SER A 193 -6.45 31.27 7.04
C SER A 193 -5.76 30.74 8.30
N LYS A 194 -5.27 31.63 9.18
CA LYS A 194 -4.65 31.26 10.45
C LYS A 194 -5.64 30.59 11.40
N SER A 195 -6.87 31.08 11.49
CA SER A 195 -7.89 30.54 12.38
C SER A 195 -8.18 29.08 12.06
N LEU A 196 -8.26 28.72 10.79
CA LEU A 196 -8.58 27.35 10.39
C LEU A 196 -7.34 26.46 10.25
N GLN A 197 -6.11 27.00 10.16
CA GLN A 197 -4.89 26.26 9.82
C GLN A 197 -4.67 25.00 10.65
N PHE A 198 -5.11 25.01 11.91
CA PHE A 198 -4.93 23.92 12.86
C PHE A 198 -6.13 22.97 12.98
N LEU A 199 -7.16 23.11 12.13
CA LEU A 199 -8.38 22.29 12.16
C LEU A 199 -8.09 20.77 12.11
N CYS A 200 -7.12 20.37 11.30
CA CYS A 200 -6.75 18.96 11.13
C CYS A 200 -5.69 18.47 12.12
N ARG A 201 -5.22 19.31 13.05
CA ARG A 201 -4.19 18.93 14.03
C ARG A 201 -4.83 18.19 15.21
N GLY A 202 -4.07 17.25 15.80
CA GLY A 202 -4.51 16.54 17.01
C GLY A 202 -5.53 15.45 16.74
N LEU A 203 -5.59 14.96 15.49
CA LEU A 203 -6.46 13.83 15.15
C LEU A 203 -5.97 12.54 15.79
N GLU A 204 -6.84 11.94 16.59
CA GLU A 204 -6.69 10.55 17.02
C GLU A 204 -7.12 9.62 15.89
N SER A 205 -6.47 8.47 15.82
CA SER A 205 -6.76 7.48 14.79
C SER A 205 -6.29 6.14 15.25
N ASP A 206 -7.08 5.15 14.86
CA ASP A 206 -6.92 3.79 15.29
C ASP A 206 -6.88 2.88 14.08
N ILE A 207 -5.89 1.98 14.09
CA ILE A 207 -5.84 0.88 13.15
C ILE A 207 -6.74 -0.22 13.70
N ASN A 208 -7.63 -0.75 12.86
CA ASN A 208 -8.49 -1.84 13.23
C ASN A 208 -7.65 -3.04 13.71
N ILE A 209 -7.98 -3.54 14.90
CA ILE A 209 -7.24 -4.62 15.56
C ILE A 209 -7.28 -5.93 14.78
N ASP A 210 -8.30 -6.15 13.95
CA ASP A 210 -8.40 -7.32 13.09
C ASP A 210 -7.58 -7.18 11.78
N ILE A 211 -7.17 -5.95 11.43
CA ILE A 211 -6.28 -5.68 10.29
C ILE A 211 -4.82 -5.77 10.74
N ALA A 212 -4.39 -4.97 11.72
CA ALA A 212 -2.98 -4.89 12.12
C ALA A 212 -2.76 -4.97 13.63
N GLY A 213 -3.67 -5.61 14.36
CA GLY A 213 -3.47 -5.82 15.79
C GLY A 213 -2.41 -6.88 16.13
N PRO A 214 -2.10 -7.06 17.42
CA PRO A 214 -0.96 -7.85 17.87
C PRO A 214 -0.97 -9.30 17.39
N GLY A 215 -2.14 -9.97 17.43
CA GLY A 215 -2.25 -11.36 16.97
C GLY A 215 -1.89 -11.53 15.49
N VAL A 216 -2.42 -10.65 14.62
CA VAL A 216 -2.13 -10.66 13.19
C VAL A 216 -0.63 -10.42 12.94
N LEU A 217 -0.05 -9.40 13.58
CA LEU A 217 1.38 -9.10 13.45
C LEU A 217 2.28 -10.26 13.93
N ILE A 218 1.94 -10.90 15.05
CA ILE A 218 2.65 -12.08 15.56
C ILE A 218 2.59 -13.22 14.55
N THR A 219 1.43 -13.43 13.90
CA THR A 219 1.26 -14.47 12.88
C THR A 219 2.18 -14.23 11.67
N TYR A 220 2.29 -13.02 11.16
CA TYR A 220 3.22 -12.68 10.06
C TYR A 220 4.70 -12.80 10.47
N ILE A 221 5.05 -12.42 11.70
CA ILE A 221 6.41 -12.60 12.23
C ILE A 221 6.75 -14.09 12.34
N THR A 222 5.82 -14.90 12.88
CA THR A 222 6.00 -16.35 13.04
C THR A 222 6.14 -17.03 11.68
N GLN A 223 5.31 -16.65 10.71
CA GLN A 223 5.43 -17.08 9.32
C GLN A 223 6.81 -16.77 8.74
N THR A 224 7.27 -15.53 8.90
CA THR A 224 8.58 -15.08 8.38
C THR A 224 9.71 -15.87 9.02
N ALA A 225 9.68 -16.06 10.35
CA ALA A 225 10.67 -16.82 11.09
C ALA A 225 10.74 -18.28 10.62
N MET A 226 9.59 -18.93 10.41
CA MET A 226 9.51 -20.30 9.91
C MET A 226 10.05 -20.44 8.48
N ALA A 227 9.72 -19.49 7.59
CA ALA A 227 10.24 -19.47 6.22
C ALA A 227 11.76 -19.27 6.19
N VAL A 228 12.28 -18.32 6.98
CA VAL A 228 13.73 -18.07 7.09
C VAL A 228 14.44 -19.29 7.69
N PHE A 229 13.87 -19.92 8.70
CA PHE A 229 14.40 -21.16 9.28
C PHE A 229 14.56 -22.25 8.21
N ALA A 230 13.50 -22.55 7.46
CA ALA A 230 13.56 -23.56 6.40
C ALA A 230 14.54 -23.18 5.29
N TRP A 231 14.54 -21.91 4.87
CA TRP A 231 15.45 -21.42 3.85
C TRP A 231 16.91 -21.55 4.27
N LEU A 232 17.28 -21.11 5.48
CA LEU A 232 18.63 -21.23 6.02
C LEU A 232 19.05 -22.70 6.12
N PHE A 233 18.15 -23.58 6.58
CA PHE A 233 18.42 -25.01 6.68
C PHE A 233 18.82 -25.60 5.33
N PHE A 234 18.02 -25.38 4.27
CA PHE A 234 18.34 -25.90 2.94
C PHE A 234 19.46 -25.12 2.24
N LEU A 235 19.65 -23.83 2.53
CA LEU A 235 20.78 -23.06 2.03
C LEU A 235 22.10 -23.64 2.53
N VAL A 236 22.19 -23.96 3.82
CA VAL A 236 23.39 -24.56 4.44
C VAL A 236 23.68 -25.94 3.84
N LEU A 237 22.65 -26.76 3.62
CA LEU A 237 22.77 -28.08 2.99
C LEU A 237 23.19 -28.00 1.51
N SER A 238 22.80 -26.95 0.79
CA SER A 238 23.17 -26.76 -0.62
C SER A 238 24.57 -26.14 -0.77
N ALA A 239 24.88 -25.11 0.02
CA ALA A 239 26.15 -24.40 -0.02
C ALA A 239 27.34 -25.29 0.35
N SER A 240 27.14 -26.33 1.17
CA SER A 240 28.20 -27.29 1.50
C SER A 240 28.81 -27.96 0.27
N ASN A 241 28.02 -28.27 -0.75
CA ASN A 241 28.50 -28.94 -1.96
C ASN A 241 29.38 -27.99 -2.78
N PHE A 242 29.03 -26.71 -2.84
CA PHE A 242 29.78 -25.68 -3.55
C PHE A 242 31.10 -25.33 -2.83
N ILE A 243 31.04 -25.24 -1.50
CA ILE A 243 32.21 -25.02 -0.63
C ILE A 243 33.17 -26.21 -0.73
N GLN A 244 32.67 -27.44 -0.74
CA GLN A 244 33.50 -28.64 -0.95
C GLN A 244 34.21 -28.62 -2.32
N LYS A 245 33.49 -28.23 -3.38
CA LYS A 245 34.07 -28.13 -4.74
C LYS A 245 35.15 -27.04 -4.81
N SER A 246 34.89 -25.85 -4.26
CA SER A 246 35.88 -24.76 -4.20
C SER A 246 37.10 -25.10 -3.34
N ILE A 247 36.92 -25.76 -2.21
CA ILE A 247 38.04 -26.19 -1.35
C ILE A 247 38.84 -27.32 -2.01
N SER A 248 38.19 -28.22 -2.77
CA SER A 248 38.89 -29.25 -3.56
C SER A 248 39.74 -28.65 -4.68
N ILE A 249 39.28 -27.56 -5.29
CA ILE A 249 40.03 -26.83 -6.33
C ILE A 249 41.16 -26.03 -5.66
N PHE A 250 40.87 -25.32 -4.58
CA PHE A 250 41.84 -24.52 -3.84
C PHE A 250 42.95 -25.39 -3.21
N SER A 251 42.63 -26.59 -2.73
CA SER A 251 43.63 -27.55 -2.21
C SER A 251 44.45 -28.23 -3.30
N ARG A 252 43.91 -28.38 -4.53
CA ARG A 252 44.71 -28.78 -5.71
C ARG A 252 45.65 -27.68 -6.18
N VAL A 253 45.19 -26.42 -6.14
CA VAL A 253 45.97 -25.25 -6.59
C VAL A 253 47.03 -24.86 -5.56
N PHE A 254 46.67 -24.84 -4.27
CA PHE A 254 47.58 -24.61 -3.15
C PHE A 254 47.89 -25.94 -2.47
N ARG A 255 48.86 -26.67 -3.02
CA ARG A 255 49.45 -27.88 -2.44
C ARG A 255 50.23 -27.53 -1.15
N ARG A 256 49.55 -27.14 -0.08
CA ARG A 256 50.15 -26.94 1.25
C ARG A 256 49.54 -27.87 2.28
N LYS A 257 50.44 -28.68 2.86
CA LYS A 257 50.21 -29.82 3.74
C LYS A 257 49.74 -29.34 5.14
N ASN A 258 48.65 -29.93 5.63
CA ASN A 258 48.38 -30.32 7.02
C ASN A 258 47.82 -29.35 8.10
N SER A 259 47.09 -28.27 7.83
CA SER A 259 46.42 -27.52 8.94
C SER A 259 44.90 -27.29 8.82
N GLY A 260 44.25 -27.62 7.70
CA GLY A 260 42.81 -27.41 7.50
C GLY A 260 41.92 -28.65 7.62
N SER A 261 42.49 -29.86 7.70
CA SER A 261 41.77 -31.13 7.54
C SER A 261 40.78 -31.42 8.68
N ASN A 262 41.11 -31.08 9.92
CA ASN A 262 40.31 -31.48 11.08
C ASN A 262 39.02 -30.66 11.23
N VAL A 263 39.05 -29.37 10.87
CA VAL A 263 37.86 -28.49 10.89
C VAL A 263 36.93 -28.82 9.70
N LEU A 264 37.50 -29.12 8.53
CA LEU A 264 36.74 -29.55 7.35
C LEU A 264 36.10 -30.93 7.55
N ALA A 265 36.85 -31.88 8.10
CA ALA A 265 36.34 -33.21 8.42
C ALA A 265 35.20 -33.15 9.45
N ARG A 266 35.35 -32.32 10.50
CA ARG A 266 34.30 -32.10 11.52
C ARG A 266 33.06 -31.40 10.96
N ARG A 267 33.23 -30.44 10.05
CA ARG A 267 32.11 -29.77 9.37
C ARG A 267 31.39 -30.71 8.41
N ASN A 268 32.14 -31.47 7.61
CA ASN A 268 31.57 -32.48 6.71
C ASN A 268 30.84 -33.57 7.49
N SER A 269 31.37 -34.04 8.62
CA SER A 269 30.69 -35.04 9.45
C SER A 269 29.37 -34.52 10.04
N VAL A 270 29.31 -33.25 10.45
CA VAL A 270 28.06 -32.64 10.97
C VAL A 270 27.04 -32.44 9.86
N LEU A 271 27.46 -32.05 8.66
CA LEU A 271 26.57 -31.82 7.52
C LEU A 271 26.07 -33.12 6.89
N GLU A 272 26.93 -34.12 6.77
CA GLU A 272 26.57 -35.48 6.34
C GLU A 272 25.68 -36.17 7.38
N PHE A 273 25.91 -35.90 8.67
CA PHE A 273 25.00 -36.30 9.75
C PHE A 273 23.65 -35.61 9.64
N LEU A 274 23.61 -34.27 9.53
CA LEU A 274 22.36 -33.49 9.38
C LEU A 274 21.54 -33.96 8.16
N GLY A 275 22.18 -34.16 7.01
CA GLY A 275 21.54 -34.66 5.78
C GLY A 275 21.04 -36.11 5.86
N ARG A 276 21.66 -36.96 6.71
CA ARG A 276 21.23 -38.36 6.92
C ARG A 276 20.23 -38.54 8.06
N THR A 277 20.12 -37.56 8.97
CA THR A 277 19.22 -37.64 10.14
C THR A 277 17.75 -37.48 9.77
N ASN A 278 16.87 -37.93 10.67
CA ASN A 278 15.43 -37.65 10.60
C ASN A 278 15.11 -36.15 10.51
N LEU A 279 16.03 -35.27 10.91
CA LEU A 279 15.84 -33.83 10.90
C LEU A 279 15.69 -33.27 9.48
N ALA A 280 16.48 -33.73 8.51
CA ALA A 280 16.35 -33.27 7.13
C ALA A 280 14.99 -33.67 6.54
N HIS A 281 14.58 -34.92 6.74
CA HIS A 281 13.27 -35.40 6.30
C HIS A 281 12.11 -34.70 7.03
N ALA A 282 12.21 -34.50 8.35
CA ALA A 282 11.21 -33.78 9.12
C ALA A 282 11.09 -32.32 8.67
N THR A 283 12.22 -31.67 8.35
CA THR A 283 12.25 -30.27 7.89
C THR A 283 11.73 -30.15 6.45
N SER A 284 11.96 -31.14 5.59
CA SER A 284 11.33 -31.24 4.26
C SER A 284 9.81 -31.35 4.37
N THR A 285 9.29 -32.22 5.26
CA THR A 285 7.86 -32.32 5.52
C THR A 285 7.29 -31.03 6.10
N PHE A 286 7.97 -30.45 7.09
CA PHE A 286 7.59 -29.17 7.66
C PHE A 286 7.49 -28.08 6.60
N LEU A 287 8.50 -27.95 5.72
CA LEU A 287 8.49 -26.94 4.66
C LEU A 287 7.27 -27.11 3.73
N ALA A 288 6.93 -28.33 3.37
CA ALA A 288 5.76 -28.62 2.54
C ALA A 288 4.43 -28.25 3.22
N GLU A 289 4.23 -28.70 4.47
CA GLU A 289 3.00 -28.39 5.24
C GLU A 289 2.92 -26.91 5.62
N PHE A 290 4.05 -26.30 5.97
CA PHE A 290 4.15 -24.87 6.28
C PHE A 290 3.78 -24.03 5.06
N HIS A 291 4.35 -24.32 3.89
CA HIS A 291 4.11 -23.56 2.66
C HIS A 291 2.64 -23.64 2.23
N GLU A 292 2.02 -24.82 2.39
CA GLU A 292 0.58 -24.98 2.16
C GLU A 292 -0.26 -24.13 3.11
N ALA A 293 -0.04 -24.25 4.42
CA ALA A 293 -0.75 -23.48 5.43
C ALA A 293 -0.55 -21.96 5.24
N GLN A 294 0.67 -21.55 4.89
CA GLN A 294 1.02 -20.17 4.60
C GLN A 294 0.24 -19.60 3.43
N CYS A 295 0.18 -20.30 2.31
CA CYS A 295 -0.53 -19.77 1.15
C CYS A 295 -2.05 -19.69 1.40
N PHE A 296 -2.63 -20.67 2.10
CA PHE A 296 -4.04 -20.60 2.51
C PHE A 296 -4.31 -19.46 3.49
N PHE A 297 -3.41 -19.25 4.47
CA PHE A 297 -3.50 -18.14 5.41
C PHE A 297 -3.51 -16.79 4.71
N VAL A 298 -2.52 -16.54 3.84
CA VAL A 298 -2.44 -15.30 3.07
C VAL A 298 -3.67 -15.15 2.20
N ALA A 299 -4.06 -16.17 1.42
CA ALA A 299 -5.25 -16.11 0.58
C ALA A 299 -6.53 -15.77 1.38
N ALA A 300 -6.72 -16.36 2.57
CA ALA A 300 -7.88 -16.09 3.42
C ALA A 300 -7.91 -14.64 3.91
N ILE A 301 -6.77 -14.09 4.35
CA ILE A 301 -6.66 -12.69 4.74
C ILE A 301 -6.93 -11.78 3.55
N GLU A 302 -6.29 -12.01 2.39
CA GLU A 302 -6.48 -11.15 1.23
C GLU A 302 -7.94 -11.14 0.76
N ILE A 303 -8.64 -12.28 0.77
CA ILE A 303 -10.07 -12.35 0.46
C ILE A 303 -10.89 -11.54 1.47
N ALA A 304 -10.58 -11.66 2.77
CA ALA A 304 -11.26 -10.88 3.80
C ALA A 304 -11.06 -9.36 3.61
N LEU A 305 -9.84 -8.95 3.23
CA LEU A 305 -9.48 -7.54 3.00
C LEU A 305 -10.08 -6.97 1.71
N VAL A 306 -10.16 -7.77 0.64
CA VAL A 306 -10.89 -7.37 -0.58
C VAL A 306 -12.37 -7.18 -0.28
N ASN A 307 -12.97 -8.11 0.49
CA ASN A 307 -14.36 -7.98 0.91
C ASN A 307 -14.59 -6.78 1.84
N ALA A 308 -13.67 -6.51 2.76
CA ALA A 308 -13.68 -5.33 3.63
C ALA A 308 -13.73 -4.02 2.83
N ASN A 309 -12.91 -3.92 1.79
CA ASN A 309 -12.87 -2.75 0.91
C ASN A 309 -14.11 -2.60 0.01
N SER A 310 -15.01 -3.59 -0.05
CA SER A 310 -16.32 -3.41 -0.69
C SER A 310 -17.35 -2.74 0.24
N ARG A 311 -17.07 -2.65 1.55
CA ARG A 311 -17.94 -2.07 2.60
C ARG A 311 -17.13 -1.32 3.66
N PRO A 312 -16.42 -0.23 3.31
CA PRO A 312 -15.15 0.07 3.98
C PRO A 312 -15.32 0.70 5.36
N ALA A 313 -16.20 1.68 5.59
CA ALA A 313 -16.36 2.27 6.93
C ALA A 313 -16.89 1.26 7.96
N VAL A 314 -17.87 0.43 7.57
CA VAL A 314 -18.49 -0.53 8.49
C VAL A 314 -17.54 -1.67 8.87
N PHE A 315 -16.74 -2.17 7.92
CA PHE A 315 -15.84 -3.29 8.19
C PHE A 315 -14.49 -2.85 8.79
N THR A 316 -13.97 -1.70 8.38
CA THR A 316 -12.71 -1.17 8.95
C THR A 316 -12.93 -0.48 10.29
N GLY A 317 -14.17 -0.15 10.66
CA GLY A 317 -14.47 0.58 11.89
C GLY A 317 -13.86 1.98 11.92
N ALA A 318 -13.47 2.51 10.76
CA ALA A 318 -12.91 3.83 10.64
C ALA A 318 -14.02 4.88 10.77
N ASP A 319 -13.86 5.73 11.77
CA ASP A 319 -14.69 6.89 12.11
C ASP A 319 -14.29 8.15 11.33
N ASN A 320 -13.03 8.20 10.89
CA ASN A 320 -12.47 9.31 10.14
C ASN A 320 -11.53 8.85 9.02
N TRP A 321 -11.20 9.77 8.13
CA TRP A 321 -10.39 9.52 6.95
C TRP A 321 -8.97 9.07 7.28
N GLN A 322 -8.37 9.63 8.32
CA GLN A 322 -7.04 9.26 8.78
C GLN A 322 -6.99 7.78 9.22
N SER A 323 -7.95 7.34 10.04
CA SER A 323 -8.10 5.94 10.45
C SER A 323 -8.28 5.02 9.23
N LEU A 324 -9.12 5.40 8.26
CA LEU A 324 -9.35 4.61 7.05
C LEU A 324 -8.09 4.50 6.17
N LEU A 325 -7.36 5.60 5.99
CA LEU A 325 -6.08 5.59 5.29
C LEU A 325 -5.07 4.65 5.95
N TRP A 326 -4.97 4.70 7.28
CA TRP A 326 -4.05 3.83 8.03
C TRP A 326 -4.42 2.36 7.92
N ASN A 327 -5.71 2.04 7.94
CA ASN A 327 -6.20 0.68 7.69
C ASN A 327 -5.78 0.21 6.28
N ARG A 328 -5.98 1.03 5.25
CA ARG A 328 -5.63 0.69 3.86
C ARG A 328 -4.12 0.54 3.65
N ASP A 329 -3.31 1.43 4.22
CA ASP A 329 -1.85 1.34 4.15
C ASP A 329 -1.33 0.10 4.89
N SER A 330 -1.94 -0.24 6.03
CA SER A 330 -1.64 -1.47 6.76
C SER A 330 -1.95 -2.71 5.93
N VAL A 331 -3.09 -2.74 5.21
CA VAL A 331 -3.43 -3.82 4.27
C VAL A 331 -2.34 -4.00 3.22
N ARG A 332 -1.91 -2.92 2.57
CA ARG A 332 -0.86 -2.97 1.52
C ARG A 332 0.47 -3.48 2.07
N PHE A 333 0.83 -3.04 3.27
CA PHE A 333 2.04 -3.49 3.94
C PHE A 333 1.99 -4.98 4.29
N LEU A 334 0.88 -5.45 4.88
CA LEU A 334 0.69 -6.85 5.27
C LEU A 334 0.61 -7.79 4.06
N ALA A 335 0.00 -7.36 2.96
CA ALA A 335 0.02 -8.09 1.70
C ALA A 335 1.46 -8.33 1.21
N GLY A 336 2.30 -7.28 1.23
CA GLY A 336 3.73 -7.40 0.91
C GLY A 336 4.48 -8.35 1.87
N MET A 337 4.28 -8.20 3.17
CA MET A 337 4.86 -9.06 4.21
C MET A 337 4.43 -10.53 4.07
N GLY A 338 3.23 -10.79 3.55
CA GLY A 338 2.73 -12.14 3.28
C GLY A 338 3.39 -12.81 2.08
N VAL A 339 3.70 -12.03 1.04
CA VAL A 339 4.26 -12.54 -0.23
C VAL A 339 5.73 -12.92 -0.11
N TRP A 340 6.56 -12.15 0.60
CA TRP A 340 8.00 -12.43 0.66
C TRP A 340 8.33 -13.83 1.18
N PRO A 341 7.73 -14.32 2.29
CA PRO A 341 8.04 -15.63 2.79
C PRO A 341 7.40 -16.73 1.96
N ILE A 342 6.37 -16.46 1.15
CA ILE A 342 5.87 -17.40 0.13
C ILE A 342 6.93 -17.59 -0.96
N ILE A 343 7.50 -16.51 -1.49
CA ILE A 343 8.55 -16.60 -2.51
C ILE A 343 9.77 -17.35 -1.94
N LEU A 344 10.18 -17.03 -0.72
CA LEU A 344 11.29 -17.70 -0.04
C LEU A 344 10.98 -19.20 0.21
N GLY A 345 9.76 -19.52 0.62
CA GLY A 345 9.27 -20.89 0.80
C GLY A 345 9.28 -21.68 -0.51
N GLN A 346 8.81 -21.09 -1.60
CA GLN A 346 8.79 -21.71 -2.92
C GLN A 346 10.21 -21.98 -3.45
N ILE A 347 11.13 -21.04 -3.26
CA ILE A 347 12.55 -21.25 -3.60
C ILE A 347 13.16 -22.37 -2.74
N SER A 348 12.81 -22.41 -1.45
CA SER A 348 13.25 -23.46 -0.53
C SER A 348 12.70 -24.83 -0.93
N LEU A 349 11.43 -24.91 -1.37
CA LEU A 349 10.82 -26.14 -1.89
C LEU A 349 11.55 -26.65 -3.12
N ARG A 350 11.93 -25.73 -4.04
CA ARG A 350 12.76 -26.08 -5.20
C ARG A 350 14.11 -26.64 -4.77
N ARG A 351 14.79 -25.98 -3.83
CA ARG A 351 16.08 -26.43 -3.29
C ARG A 351 15.98 -27.79 -2.59
N ALA A 352 14.87 -28.06 -1.93
CA ALA A 352 14.56 -29.34 -1.28
C ALA A 352 14.03 -30.41 -2.25
N GLN A 353 13.94 -30.13 -3.56
CA GLN A 353 13.38 -31.03 -4.59
C GLN A 353 11.91 -31.41 -4.36
N LEU A 354 11.15 -30.58 -3.66
CA LEU A 354 9.72 -30.71 -3.40
C LEU A 354 8.90 -29.80 -4.34
N ASN A 355 9.39 -29.57 -5.55
CA ASN A 355 8.89 -28.57 -6.50
C ASN A 355 7.57 -28.96 -7.20
N SER A 356 6.56 -29.41 -6.48
CA SER A 356 5.25 -29.79 -7.05
C SER A 356 4.55 -28.59 -7.72
N MET A 357 3.83 -28.85 -8.82
CA MET A 357 2.95 -27.86 -9.46
C MET A 357 1.87 -27.35 -8.50
N TYR A 358 1.45 -28.20 -7.56
CA TYR A 358 0.47 -27.84 -6.54
C TYR A 358 0.92 -26.62 -5.70
N TYR A 359 2.13 -26.67 -5.13
CA TYR A 359 2.66 -25.57 -4.32
C TYR A 359 2.91 -24.30 -5.13
N LEU A 360 3.35 -24.45 -6.38
CA LEU A 360 3.58 -23.31 -7.26
C LEU A 360 2.25 -22.62 -7.66
N LEU A 361 1.20 -23.40 -7.94
CA LEU A 361 -0.14 -22.90 -8.19
C LEU A 361 -0.70 -22.17 -6.96
N LEU A 362 -0.58 -22.78 -5.79
CA LEU A 362 -1.05 -22.19 -4.54
C LEU A 362 -0.34 -20.85 -4.23
N SER A 363 0.98 -20.80 -4.44
CA SER A 363 1.77 -19.56 -4.33
C SER A 363 1.29 -18.50 -5.33
N THR A 364 1.00 -18.91 -6.56
CA THR A 364 0.52 -17.99 -7.61
C THR A 364 -0.81 -17.38 -7.24
N ILE A 365 -1.76 -18.20 -6.77
CA ILE A 365 -3.07 -17.73 -6.31
C ILE A 365 -2.90 -16.74 -5.15
N ALA A 366 -2.10 -17.07 -4.14
CA ALA A 366 -1.87 -16.20 -3.00
C ALA A 366 -1.24 -14.85 -3.39
N VAL A 367 -0.22 -14.85 -4.27
CA VAL A 367 0.43 -13.61 -4.73
C VAL A 367 -0.50 -12.76 -5.60
N VAL A 368 -1.30 -13.39 -6.47
CA VAL A 368 -2.30 -12.66 -7.27
C VAL A 368 -3.35 -12.01 -6.37
N LEU A 369 -3.87 -12.75 -5.37
CA LEU A 369 -4.82 -12.20 -4.39
C LEU A 369 -4.21 -11.05 -3.59
N ALA A 370 -2.95 -11.16 -3.16
CA ALA A 370 -2.25 -10.08 -2.47
C ALA A 370 -2.10 -8.84 -3.36
N GLY A 371 -1.85 -9.02 -4.66
CA GLY A 371 -1.86 -7.94 -5.64
C GLY A 371 -3.21 -7.26 -5.75
N ILE A 372 -4.29 -8.03 -5.88
CA ILE A 372 -5.66 -7.52 -5.95
C ILE A 372 -6.02 -6.77 -4.67
N ALA A 373 -5.69 -7.31 -3.50
CA ALA A 373 -5.95 -6.66 -2.23
C ALA A 373 -5.17 -5.34 -2.07
N ALA A 374 -3.88 -5.34 -2.44
CA ALA A 374 -3.05 -4.14 -2.41
C ALA A 374 -3.55 -3.06 -3.40
N ASP A 375 -3.99 -3.47 -4.58
CA ASP A 375 -4.58 -2.57 -5.59
C ASP A 375 -5.94 -2.03 -5.14
N THR A 376 -6.81 -2.87 -4.59
CA THR A 376 -8.11 -2.48 -4.03
C THR A 376 -7.95 -1.54 -2.83
N ALA A 377 -6.89 -1.71 -2.03
CA ALA A 377 -6.51 -0.81 -0.95
C ALA A 377 -5.79 0.45 -1.45
N SER A 378 -5.36 0.49 -2.70
CA SER A 378 -4.79 1.68 -3.34
C SER A 378 -5.91 2.62 -3.83
N ARG A 379 -5.61 3.91 -3.92
CA ARG A 379 -6.40 4.89 -4.70
C ARG A 379 -7.92 4.96 -4.42
N PRO A 380 -8.34 5.24 -3.18
CA PRO A 380 -9.74 5.53 -2.90
C PRO A 380 -10.22 6.77 -3.66
N ASP A 381 -11.34 6.63 -4.36
CA ASP A 381 -12.01 7.72 -5.07
C ASP A 381 -12.65 8.71 -4.06
N PRO A 382 -12.41 10.03 -4.15
CA PRO A 382 -12.94 11.01 -3.21
C PRO A 382 -14.46 11.01 -3.08
N ASP A 383 -15.20 10.80 -4.18
CA ASP A 383 -16.67 10.76 -4.16
C ASP A 383 -17.15 9.54 -3.36
N SER A 384 -16.50 8.38 -3.55
CA SER A 384 -16.76 7.18 -2.75
C SER A 384 -16.44 7.37 -1.26
N ILE A 385 -15.43 8.19 -0.92
CA ILE A 385 -15.07 8.45 0.49
C ILE A 385 -16.10 9.35 1.16
N TYR A 386 -16.54 10.43 0.51
CA TYR A 386 -17.60 11.30 1.04
C TYR A 386 -18.88 10.51 1.31
N LYS A 387 -19.31 9.68 0.36
CA LYS A 387 -20.48 8.83 0.52
C LYS A 387 -20.34 7.80 1.65
N MET A 388 -19.12 7.34 1.90
CA MET A 388 -18.86 6.35 2.94
C MET A 388 -19.06 6.93 4.35
N PHE A 389 -18.71 8.20 4.54
CA PHE A 389 -18.84 8.89 5.82
C PHE A 389 -20.16 9.64 5.98
N GLU A 390 -21.06 9.65 4.98
CA GLU A 390 -22.32 10.42 4.94
C GLU A 390 -23.20 10.31 6.19
N ASN A 391 -23.14 9.18 6.91
CA ASN A 391 -23.93 8.91 8.10
C ASN A 391 -23.10 8.92 9.41
N LEU A 392 -21.87 9.46 9.37
CA LEU A 392 -20.92 9.47 10.49
C LEU A 392 -20.48 10.89 10.82
N ASN A 393 -20.44 11.22 12.12
CA ASN A 393 -20.02 12.52 12.65
C ASN A 393 -20.82 13.70 12.08
N ASN A 394 -22.12 13.52 11.87
CA ASN A 394 -22.99 14.53 11.27
C ASN A 394 -23.24 15.68 12.26
N LEU A 395 -23.12 16.91 11.77
CA LEU A 395 -23.29 18.12 12.59
C LEU A 395 -24.39 19.02 12.00
N GLU A 396 -25.19 19.65 12.86
CA GLU A 396 -26.25 20.57 12.44
C GLU A 396 -25.69 21.82 11.75
N GLU A 397 -24.57 22.35 12.23
CA GLU A 397 -23.87 23.49 11.64
C GLU A 397 -23.30 23.18 10.25
N CYS A 398 -23.08 21.90 9.95
CA CYS A 398 -22.68 21.40 8.64
C CYS A 398 -23.90 20.94 7.80
N GLY A 399 -25.13 21.32 8.18
CA GLY A 399 -26.33 20.98 7.43
C GLY A 399 -26.75 19.52 7.53
N GLY A 400 -26.34 18.81 8.60
CA GLY A 400 -26.58 17.38 8.75
C GLY A 400 -25.56 16.49 8.04
N HIS A 401 -24.50 17.08 7.46
CA HIS A 401 -23.40 16.36 6.83
C HIS A 401 -22.24 16.10 7.80
N PRO A 402 -21.30 15.20 7.45
CA PRO A 402 -20.16 14.89 8.28
C PRO A 402 -19.29 16.11 8.60
N SER A 403 -18.79 16.15 9.83
CA SER A 403 -17.77 17.09 10.31
C SER A 403 -16.60 17.24 9.32
N LEU A 404 -16.09 18.46 9.12
CA LEU A 404 -14.92 18.70 8.26
C LEU A 404 -13.69 17.93 8.74
N ARG A 405 -13.57 17.70 10.06
CA ARG A 405 -12.49 16.91 10.65
C ARG A 405 -12.54 15.43 10.25
N THR A 406 -13.71 14.90 9.88
CA THR A 406 -13.83 13.53 9.35
C THR A 406 -12.95 13.32 8.12
N PHE A 407 -12.74 14.37 7.31
CA PHE A 407 -11.96 14.29 6.08
C PHE A 407 -10.51 14.76 6.24
N CYS A 408 -10.11 15.18 7.44
CA CYS A 408 -8.77 15.68 7.72
C CYS A 408 -7.73 14.54 7.79
N VAL A 409 -6.45 14.92 7.62
CA VAL A 409 -5.28 14.08 7.88
C VAL A 409 -4.22 14.96 8.55
N ASP A 410 -3.89 14.67 9.80
CA ASP A 410 -2.74 15.25 10.50
C ASP A 410 -1.47 14.67 9.89
N GLN A 411 -0.45 15.52 9.72
CA GLN A 411 0.77 15.28 8.93
C GLN A 411 1.28 13.82 8.99
N ARG A 412 1.61 13.23 7.82
CA ARG A 412 2.09 11.83 7.66
C ARG A 412 3.50 11.60 8.24
N ASP A 413 3.71 11.89 9.52
CA ASP A 413 4.99 11.67 10.18
C ASP A 413 4.92 10.42 11.06
N GLY A 414 5.84 9.47 10.86
CA GLY A 414 6.15 8.44 11.87
C GLY A 414 6.22 6.98 11.42
N ILE A 415 7.43 6.48 11.16
CA ILE A 415 7.95 5.10 11.36
C ILE A 415 7.23 3.88 10.73
N TYR A 416 5.90 3.86 10.54
CA TYR A 416 5.12 2.83 9.85
C TYR A 416 5.30 2.87 8.30
N TRP A 417 5.99 3.89 7.79
CA TRP A 417 5.88 4.40 6.42
C TRP A 417 6.78 3.75 5.36
N VAL A 418 7.07 2.46 5.44
CA VAL A 418 7.49 1.73 4.24
C VAL A 418 6.25 1.09 3.64
N VAL A 419 5.39 1.92 3.03
CA VAL A 419 4.28 1.41 2.22
C VAL A 419 4.90 0.83 0.97
N PHE A 420 4.84 -0.50 0.83
CA PHE A 420 5.32 -1.15 -0.37
C PHE A 420 4.44 -0.70 -1.55
N PRO A 421 5.05 -0.09 -2.60
CA PRO A 421 4.33 0.19 -3.84
C PRO A 421 3.60 -1.07 -4.28
N ALA A 422 2.33 -0.95 -4.67
CA ALA A 422 1.56 -2.09 -5.17
C ALA A 422 2.26 -2.73 -6.39
N GLU A 423 3.01 -1.91 -7.11
CA GLU A 423 3.84 -2.22 -8.26
C GLU A 423 4.93 -3.27 -7.96
N ILE A 424 5.36 -3.42 -6.69
CA ILE A 424 6.31 -4.48 -6.32
C ILE A 424 5.70 -5.87 -6.55
N ILE A 425 4.37 -6.02 -6.52
CA ILE A 425 3.72 -7.30 -6.81
C ILE A 425 4.10 -7.84 -8.20
N TYR A 426 4.33 -6.96 -9.18
CA TYR A 426 4.73 -7.36 -10.52
C TYR A 426 6.11 -8.02 -10.54
N ALA A 427 7.03 -7.57 -9.68
CA ALA A 427 8.32 -8.23 -9.52
C ALA A 427 8.15 -9.66 -8.98
N PHE A 428 7.25 -9.88 -8.00
CA PHE A 428 6.96 -11.22 -7.48
C PHE A 428 6.26 -12.13 -8.49
N LEU A 429 5.32 -11.59 -9.28
CA LEU A 429 4.70 -12.32 -10.38
C LEU A 429 5.73 -12.70 -11.45
N GLY A 430 6.66 -11.81 -11.78
CA GLY A 430 7.78 -12.11 -12.68
C GLY A 430 8.67 -13.25 -12.15
N LEU A 431 8.95 -13.27 -10.84
CA LEU A 431 9.69 -14.37 -10.22
C LEU A 431 8.92 -15.70 -10.26
N LEU A 432 7.62 -15.67 -9.98
CA LEU A 432 6.78 -16.86 -10.14
C LEU A 432 6.73 -17.34 -11.59
N ALA A 433 6.69 -16.43 -12.57
CA ALA A 433 6.74 -16.78 -13.98
C ALA A 433 8.05 -17.48 -14.36
N ILE A 434 9.19 -17.06 -13.80
CA ILE A 434 10.48 -17.75 -13.97
C ILE A 434 10.43 -19.15 -13.35
N LEU A 435 9.84 -19.29 -12.16
CA LEU A 435 9.69 -20.59 -11.50
C LEU A 435 8.76 -21.54 -12.29
N TRP A 436 7.66 -21.00 -12.86
CA TRP A 436 6.78 -21.72 -13.78
C TRP A 436 7.51 -22.13 -15.05
N TRP A 437 8.29 -21.24 -15.65
CA TRP A 437 9.09 -21.51 -16.84
C TRP A 437 10.01 -22.71 -16.64
N ILE A 438 10.79 -22.70 -15.54
CA ILE A 438 11.68 -23.80 -15.18
C ILE A 438 10.89 -25.11 -15.03
N LYS A 439 9.76 -25.06 -14.31
CA LYS A 439 8.99 -26.26 -14.01
C LYS A 439 8.27 -26.83 -15.23
N LEU A 440 7.73 -25.98 -16.11
CA LEU A 440 7.11 -26.40 -17.36
C LEU A 440 8.15 -26.97 -18.32
N TRP A 441 9.34 -26.37 -18.35
CA TRP A 441 10.45 -26.91 -19.13
C TRP A 441 10.82 -28.34 -18.72
N ASP A 442 10.98 -28.59 -17.42
CA ASP A 442 11.28 -29.94 -16.90
C ASP A 442 10.23 -30.97 -17.36
N LEU A 443 8.95 -30.58 -17.36
CA LEU A 443 7.87 -31.44 -17.86
C LEU A 443 7.94 -31.67 -19.37
N ILE A 444 8.25 -30.63 -20.15
CA ILE A 444 8.34 -30.72 -21.61
C ILE A 444 9.51 -31.62 -22.02
N VAL A 445 10.69 -31.44 -21.41
CA VAL A 445 11.89 -32.22 -21.74
C VAL A 445 11.75 -33.68 -21.35
N CYS A 446 11.12 -33.96 -20.19
CA CYS A 446 10.85 -35.32 -19.75
C CYS A 446 9.69 -36.00 -20.52
N SER A 447 9.00 -35.28 -21.42
CA SER A 447 7.93 -35.86 -22.24
C SER A 447 8.49 -36.81 -23.30
N SER A 448 7.87 -37.98 -23.43
CA SER A 448 8.25 -39.00 -24.42
C SER A 448 8.24 -38.48 -25.86
N TRP A 449 7.30 -37.59 -26.18
CA TRP A 449 7.20 -36.92 -27.47
C TRP A 449 8.42 -36.04 -27.76
N PHE A 450 8.88 -35.29 -26.76
CA PHE A 450 10.03 -34.40 -26.90
C PHE A 450 11.33 -35.19 -27.07
N ILE A 451 11.52 -36.24 -26.25
CA ILE A 451 12.68 -37.14 -26.34
C ILE A 451 12.76 -37.79 -27.74
N GLN A 452 11.61 -38.22 -28.28
CA GLN A 452 11.56 -38.84 -29.61
C GLN A 452 11.90 -37.87 -30.74
N LYS A 453 11.43 -36.62 -30.65
CA LYS A 453 11.73 -35.57 -31.63
C LYS A 453 13.17 -35.07 -31.54
N HIS A 454 13.74 -34.98 -30.33
CA HIS A 454 15.10 -34.50 -30.11
C HIS A 454 16.17 -35.47 -30.61
N LYS A 455 15.89 -36.78 -30.62
CA LYS A 455 16.74 -37.80 -31.28
C LYS A 455 16.94 -37.56 -32.79
N SER A 456 16.07 -36.76 -33.41
CA SER A 456 16.10 -36.44 -34.85
C SER A 456 16.97 -35.22 -35.20
N PHE A 457 17.58 -34.56 -34.21
CA PHE A 457 18.35 -33.34 -34.43
C PHE A 457 19.76 -33.63 -34.97
N SER A 458 20.22 -32.78 -35.89
CA SER A 458 21.63 -32.77 -36.32
C SER A 458 22.54 -32.31 -35.19
N ASN A 459 23.82 -32.72 -35.20
CA ASN A 459 24.81 -32.34 -34.18
C ASN A 459 24.92 -30.81 -34.00
N GLU A 460 24.83 -30.05 -35.09
CA GLU A 460 24.92 -28.58 -35.06
C GLU A 460 23.69 -27.93 -34.38
N GLN A 461 22.50 -28.54 -34.56
CA GLN A 461 21.27 -28.12 -33.89
C GLN A 461 21.29 -28.48 -32.40
N HIS A 462 21.88 -29.63 -32.06
CA HIS A 462 22.04 -30.07 -30.67
C HIS A 462 22.97 -29.12 -29.89
N GLU A 463 24.08 -28.69 -30.50
CA GLU A 463 25.02 -27.75 -29.88
C GLU A 463 24.38 -26.36 -29.66
N HIS A 464 23.63 -25.86 -30.65
CA HIS A 464 22.88 -24.61 -30.49
C HIS A 464 21.82 -24.70 -29.38
N TRP A 465 21.11 -25.84 -29.30
CA TRP A 465 20.10 -26.09 -28.27
C TRP A 465 20.70 -26.13 -26.86
N GLU A 466 21.80 -26.85 -26.67
CA GLU A 466 22.50 -26.92 -25.38
C GLU A 466 23.06 -25.56 -24.96
N ARG A 467 23.54 -24.76 -25.92
CA ARG A 467 23.98 -23.38 -25.66
C ARG A 467 22.82 -22.50 -25.21
N LEU A 468 21.68 -22.56 -25.90
CA LEU A 468 20.48 -21.79 -25.55
C LEU A 468 19.94 -22.19 -24.17
N LYS A 469 19.86 -23.50 -23.89
CA LYS A 469 19.48 -24.05 -22.58
C LYS A 469 20.40 -23.49 -21.49
N ARG A 470 21.71 -23.60 -21.66
CA ARG A 470 22.70 -23.12 -20.69
C ARG A 470 22.55 -21.62 -20.40
N ILE A 471 22.32 -20.81 -21.43
CA ILE A 471 22.12 -19.36 -21.28
C ILE A 471 20.81 -19.07 -20.54
N ALA A 472 19.70 -19.66 -20.98
CA ALA A 472 18.38 -19.41 -20.40
C ALA A 472 18.28 -19.86 -18.93
N PHE A 473 18.79 -21.06 -18.61
CA PHE A 473 18.81 -21.58 -17.24
C PHE A 473 19.82 -20.87 -16.35
N GLY A 474 21.01 -20.57 -16.88
CA GLY A 474 22.03 -19.81 -16.17
C GLY A 474 21.51 -18.43 -15.75
N PHE A 475 20.86 -17.71 -16.67
CA PHE A 475 20.25 -16.41 -16.38
C PHE A 475 19.10 -16.52 -15.37
N SER A 476 18.22 -17.52 -15.53
CA SER A 476 17.11 -17.76 -14.60
C SER A 476 17.59 -18.06 -13.18
N LEU A 477 18.69 -18.82 -13.03
CA LEU A 477 19.27 -19.14 -11.74
C LEU A 477 19.89 -17.90 -11.07
N ILE A 478 20.57 -17.05 -11.84
CA ILE A 478 21.10 -15.76 -11.36
C ILE A 478 19.96 -14.87 -10.85
N LEU A 479 18.87 -14.77 -11.61
CA LEU A 479 17.69 -14.00 -11.20
C LEU A 479 17.08 -14.54 -9.90
N ILE A 480 16.98 -15.86 -9.74
CA ILE A 480 16.49 -16.47 -8.48
C ILE A 480 17.41 -16.12 -7.31
N HIS A 481 18.73 -16.20 -7.46
CA HIS A 481 19.65 -15.83 -6.38
C HIS A 481 19.61 -14.33 -6.04
N ALA A 482 19.51 -13.46 -7.05
CA ALA A 482 19.31 -12.03 -6.83
C ALA A 482 17.99 -11.77 -6.08
N ALA A 483 16.93 -12.50 -6.45
CA ALA A 483 15.64 -12.42 -5.79
C ALA A 483 15.68 -12.91 -4.34
N GLU A 484 16.40 -13.99 -4.03
CA GLU A 484 16.58 -14.45 -2.65
C GLU A 484 17.20 -13.37 -1.76
N VAL A 485 18.27 -12.71 -2.25
CA VAL A 485 18.93 -11.62 -1.53
C VAL A 485 17.97 -10.44 -1.36
N GLY A 486 17.28 -10.04 -2.43
CA GLY A 486 16.29 -8.96 -2.39
C GLY A 486 15.16 -9.24 -1.40
N VAL A 487 14.58 -10.44 -1.44
CA VAL A 487 13.54 -10.90 -0.51
C VAL A 487 14.02 -10.88 0.94
N CYS A 488 15.25 -11.34 1.21
CA CYS A 488 15.84 -11.30 2.55
C CYS A 488 16.00 -9.85 3.06
N VAL A 489 16.52 -8.94 2.22
CA VAL A 489 16.65 -7.52 2.56
C VAL A 489 15.28 -6.90 2.85
N CYS A 490 14.28 -7.16 2.00
CA CYS A 490 12.91 -6.68 2.21
C CYS A 490 12.33 -7.19 3.53
N MET A 491 12.48 -8.48 3.85
CA MET A 491 12.05 -9.04 5.14
C MET A 491 12.71 -8.34 6.32
N CYS A 492 14.03 -8.09 6.28
CA CYS A 492 14.72 -7.38 7.35
C CYS A 492 14.19 -5.96 7.53
N ILE A 493 13.92 -5.24 6.43
CA ILE A 493 13.32 -3.91 6.45
C ILE A 493 11.91 -3.98 7.06
N GLY A 494 11.07 -4.90 6.60
CA GLY A 494 9.70 -5.05 7.11
C GLY A 494 9.65 -5.38 8.60
N LEU A 495 10.52 -6.27 9.08
CA LEU A 495 10.65 -6.57 10.51
C LEU A 495 11.14 -5.36 11.32
N ALA A 496 12.07 -4.57 10.78
CA ALA A 496 12.54 -3.35 11.44
C ALA A 496 11.43 -2.30 11.57
N VAL A 497 10.57 -2.19 10.55
CA VAL A 497 9.40 -1.30 10.52
C VAL A 497 8.35 -1.74 11.54
N ILE A 498 7.99 -3.04 11.60
CA ILE A 498 6.98 -3.58 12.53
C ILE A 498 7.41 -3.50 14.00
N ARG A 499 8.72 -3.44 14.27
CA ARG A 499 9.26 -3.51 15.64
C ARG A 499 8.66 -2.47 16.58
N ARG A 500 8.66 -1.18 16.22
CA ARG A 500 8.13 -0.11 17.10
C ARG A 500 6.60 -0.20 17.25
N PRO A 501 5.82 -0.36 16.17
CA PRO A 501 4.39 -0.62 16.24
C PRO A 501 3.99 -1.75 17.19
N LEU A 502 4.61 -2.91 17.01
CA LEU A 502 4.31 -4.09 17.81
C LEU A 502 4.67 -3.87 19.28
N LEU A 503 5.83 -3.24 19.55
CA LEU A 503 6.24 -2.93 20.92
C LEU A 503 5.25 -1.97 21.58
N ASN A 504 4.81 -0.94 20.85
CA ASN A 504 3.80 0.00 21.34
C ASN A 504 2.48 -0.72 21.62
N LEU A 505 1.96 -1.54 20.69
CA LEU A 505 0.72 -2.30 20.89
C LEU A 505 0.81 -3.28 22.07
N LEU A 506 1.95 -3.94 22.26
CA LEU A 506 2.15 -4.87 23.37
C LEU A 506 2.33 -4.17 24.72
N LEU A 507 2.94 -2.97 24.75
CA LEU A 507 3.21 -2.21 25.97
C LEU A 507 2.05 -1.29 26.38
N ARG A 508 1.21 -0.84 25.44
CA ARG A 508 0.17 0.18 25.72
C ARG A 508 -0.95 -0.29 26.64
N GLY A 509 -1.05 -1.58 26.98
CA GLY A 509 -1.69 -2.10 28.21
C GLY A 509 -3.20 -1.83 28.44
N GLU A 510 -3.82 -0.85 27.78
CA GLU A 510 -5.20 -0.41 28.01
C GLU A 510 -6.20 -1.02 27.01
N SER A 511 -5.72 -1.69 25.94
CA SER A 511 -6.53 -2.46 24.99
C SER A 511 -6.14 -3.95 24.94
N GLY A 512 -5.79 -4.53 26.11
CA GLY A 512 -5.38 -5.93 26.29
C GLY A 512 -6.42 -7.01 25.95
N THR A 513 -7.44 -6.71 25.15
CA THR A 513 -8.42 -7.68 24.68
C THR A 513 -8.03 -8.16 23.29
N TRP A 514 -7.54 -9.40 23.20
CA TRP A 514 -7.36 -10.05 21.92
C TRP A 514 -8.73 -10.32 21.31
N SER A 515 -8.92 -9.99 20.03
CA SER A 515 -10.13 -10.40 19.33
C SER A 515 -10.11 -11.92 19.10
N VAL A 516 -11.30 -12.51 18.89
CA VAL A 516 -11.39 -13.93 18.50
C VAL A 516 -10.61 -14.16 17.21
N GLY A 517 -10.66 -13.22 16.26
CA GLY A 517 -9.89 -13.28 15.01
C GLY A 517 -8.38 -13.33 15.24
N GLN A 518 -7.86 -12.55 16.18
CA GLN A 518 -6.44 -12.55 16.54
C GLN A 518 -5.96 -13.86 17.17
N LEU A 519 -6.77 -14.46 18.05
CA LEU A 519 -6.45 -15.77 18.64
C LEU A 519 -6.43 -16.86 17.55
N VAL A 520 -7.42 -16.85 16.67
CA VAL A 520 -7.48 -17.77 15.52
C VAL A 520 -6.28 -17.57 14.60
N ALA A 521 -5.90 -16.32 14.33
CA ALA A 521 -4.74 -16.00 13.49
C ALA A 521 -3.45 -16.59 14.04
N VAL A 522 -3.22 -16.58 15.35
CA VAL A 522 -2.00 -17.17 15.94
C VAL A 522 -2.05 -18.69 15.94
N LEU A 523 -3.23 -19.28 16.18
CA LEU A 523 -3.42 -20.72 16.27
C LEU A 523 -3.25 -21.46 14.94
N ILE A 524 -3.27 -20.76 13.79
CA ILE A 524 -3.05 -21.38 12.48
C ILE A 524 -1.71 -22.10 12.37
N TRP A 525 -0.70 -21.66 13.14
CA TRP A 525 0.62 -22.29 13.14
C TRP A 525 0.74 -23.48 14.08
N ALA A 526 -0.18 -23.64 15.04
CA ALA A 526 -0.09 -24.70 16.04
C ALA A 526 -0.03 -26.12 15.42
N PRO A 527 -0.83 -26.46 14.39
CA PRO A 527 -0.72 -27.77 13.73
C PRO A 527 0.65 -27.98 13.06
N VAL A 528 1.17 -26.96 12.36
CA VAL A 528 2.45 -27.06 11.64
C VAL A 528 3.60 -27.28 12.61
N ILE A 529 3.66 -26.47 13.68
CA ILE A 529 4.71 -26.56 14.70
C ILE A 529 4.62 -27.89 15.47
N SER A 530 3.40 -28.29 15.87
CA SER A 530 3.17 -29.54 16.60
C SER A 530 3.56 -30.77 15.77
N LYS A 531 3.20 -30.80 14.49
CA LYS A 531 3.58 -31.88 13.58
C LYS A 531 5.10 -31.93 13.37
N TYR A 532 5.76 -30.79 13.21
CA TYR A 532 7.21 -30.75 13.10
C TYR A 532 7.89 -31.30 14.36
N ALA A 533 7.49 -30.83 15.54
CA ALA A 533 8.01 -31.33 16.81
C ALA A 533 7.81 -32.84 16.95
N HIS A 534 6.63 -33.34 16.59
CA HIS A 534 6.32 -34.78 16.59
C HIS A 534 7.25 -35.58 15.66
N LEU A 535 7.50 -35.11 14.44
CA LEU A 535 8.38 -35.78 13.47
C LEU A 535 9.85 -35.73 13.88
N VAL A 536 10.28 -34.65 14.52
CA VAL A 536 11.64 -34.52 15.06
C VAL A 536 11.85 -35.49 16.23
N ILE A 537 10.85 -35.63 17.13
CA ILE A 537 10.95 -36.47 18.34
C ILE A 537 10.81 -37.96 18.01
N LEU A 538 9.78 -38.36 17.26
CA LEU A 538 9.48 -39.78 17.01
C LEU A 538 10.13 -40.34 15.74
N GLY A 539 10.63 -39.48 14.87
CA GLY A 539 11.12 -39.84 13.54
C GLY A 539 10.00 -39.92 12.51
N VAL A 540 10.38 -39.66 11.26
CA VAL A 540 9.45 -39.51 10.13
C VAL A 540 8.67 -40.78 9.84
N GLU A 541 9.32 -41.94 9.87
CA GLU A 541 8.70 -43.23 9.56
C GLU A 541 7.58 -43.59 10.56
N LYS A 542 7.86 -43.51 11.87
CA LYS A 542 6.87 -43.79 12.91
C LYS A 542 5.74 -42.77 12.92
N GLY A 543 6.07 -41.48 12.73
CA GLY A 543 5.08 -40.40 12.72
C GLY A 543 4.07 -40.52 11.57
N PHE A 544 4.54 -40.89 10.37
CA PHE A 544 3.66 -41.06 9.22
C PHE A 544 2.93 -42.40 9.19
N ARG A 545 3.51 -43.48 9.73
CA ARG A 545 2.84 -44.79 9.82
C ARG A 545 1.54 -44.75 10.62
N LEU A 546 1.41 -43.79 11.55
CA LEU A 546 0.18 -43.57 12.31
C LEU A 546 -0.90 -42.77 11.53
N ARG A 547 -0.53 -42.11 10.42
CA ARG A 547 -1.38 -41.14 9.71
C ARG A 547 -1.76 -41.57 8.29
N LEU A 548 -0.92 -42.34 7.61
CA LEU A 548 -1.24 -42.86 6.29
C LEU A 548 -2.24 -44.03 6.39
N SER A 549 -3.06 -44.17 5.35
CA SER A 549 -3.92 -45.35 5.18
C SER A 549 -3.08 -46.62 5.25
N ARG A 550 -3.62 -47.67 5.89
CA ARG A 550 -2.98 -49.00 5.99
C ARG A 550 -2.68 -49.63 4.62
N ALA A 551 -3.25 -49.08 3.54
CA ALA A 551 -2.97 -49.48 2.18
C ALA A 551 -1.57 -49.07 1.67
N PHE A 552 -0.85 -48.20 2.37
CA PHE A 552 0.45 -47.69 1.94
C PHE A 552 1.55 -48.00 2.98
N GLU A 553 2.70 -48.47 2.49
CA GLU A 553 3.89 -48.70 3.30
C GLU A 553 4.94 -47.60 3.03
N ILE A 554 5.61 -47.14 4.09
CA ILE A 554 6.61 -46.08 4.01
C ILE A 554 7.99 -46.73 3.95
N VAL A 555 8.62 -46.67 2.77
CA VAL A 555 9.96 -47.23 2.57
C VAL A 555 10.96 -46.11 2.36
N LYS A 556 11.95 -46.01 3.26
CA LYS A 556 13.10 -45.11 3.05
C LYS A 556 13.93 -45.65 1.89
N ARG A 557 14.09 -44.88 0.81
CA ARG A 557 14.98 -45.29 -0.29
C ARG A 557 16.41 -45.41 0.26
N PRO A 558 17.11 -46.54 0.01
CA PRO A 558 18.52 -46.67 0.39
C PRO A 558 19.30 -45.59 -0.34
N GLY A 559 20.13 -44.85 0.38
CA GLY A 559 20.85 -43.69 -0.17
C GLY A 559 21.69 -44.09 -1.37
N THR A 560 21.24 -43.78 -2.58
CA THR A 560 22.11 -43.71 -3.74
C THR A 560 23.12 -42.61 -3.48
N GLY A 561 24.40 -42.99 -3.49
CA GLY A 561 25.52 -42.06 -3.36
C GLY A 561 25.36 -40.91 -4.35
N ALA A 562 25.72 -39.70 -3.89
CA ALA A 562 25.95 -38.49 -4.67
C ALA A 562 25.19 -38.42 -6.01
N MET A 563 24.06 -37.70 -6.03
CA MET A 563 23.45 -37.21 -7.26
C MET A 563 24.54 -36.71 -8.23
N ASN A 564 24.64 -37.38 -9.39
CA ASN A 564 25.48 -36.93 -10.50
C ASN A 564 24.97 -35.59 -11.03
N ASN A 565 25.91 -34.79 -11.52
CA ASN A 565 25.78 -33.39 -11.91
C ASN A 565 24.96 -33.14 -13.21
N ASP A 566 24.15 -34.08 -13.69
CA ASP A 566 23.55 -33.96 -15.02
C ASP A 566 22.12 -33.39 -15.05
N ASP A 567 21.52 -33.11 -13.87
CA ASP A 567 20.15 -32.59 -13.75
C ASP A 567 20.07 -31.15 -13.20
N LEU A 568 21.06 -30.29 -13.48
CA LEU A 568 21.06 -28.87 -13.06
C LEU A 568 20.85 -27.88 -14.20
#